data_AF-A0A125SMT3-F1
#
_entry.id   AF-A0A125SMT3-F1
#
_cell.length_a   1.000
_cell.length_b   1.000
_cell.length_c   1.000
_cell.angle_alpha   90.00
_cell.angle_beta   90.00
_cell.angle_gamma   90.00
#
_symmetry.space_group_name_H-M   'P 1'
#
loop_
_entity.id
_entity.type
_entity.pdbx_description
1 polymer ?
#
loop_
_entity_poly.entity_id
_entity_poly.type
_entity_poly.pdbx_seq_one_letter_code
_entity_poly.pdbx_strand_id
1 'polypeptide(L)'
;MQSMRTFYRSLDDLETAGLIERAPQKRYGTAGLFGRAYLHLTERSAMVLGYISASVETESAEEPAESQDSRPAVLDSTFETPCVSVADGAIYKDLFPKNQKRQPGRLPADLERLLSLGFRQFLIFKLMREAKTHAKLLSDVVEATWDHLKQAKRPISYLRALLRSPVDFSHQIRAKHAADERKTREAKHAAQVELSVSESAGKTFIDNEESKLIVVSSDAQSISVHYRREVSPRVATGQWAESFVAAIRTNTLKEATFEQIKDFQRNRPNAVIRPVDAQTEATAEAQARTRTADIGDRLNEMKRTLRAACAGVSRAAKGGFPDDDRSQNRAGKPKGYGVQAVV
;
A
#
# COMPACT_ATOMS: atom_id res chain seq x y z
N MET A 1 61.99 -19.43 -8.29
CA MET A 1 61.21 -19.37 -7.02
C MET A 1 61.54 -20.62 -6.21
N GLN A 2 61.67 -20.51 -4.89
CA GLN A 2 61.94 -21.67 -4.02
C GLN A 2 60.63 -22.44 -3.71
N SER A 3 60.75 -23.72 -3.36
CA SER A 3 59.61 -24.53 -2.92
C SER A 3 59.16 -24.13 -1.51
N MET A 4 57.85 -24.20 -1.26
CA MET A 4 57.26 -23.93 0.06
C MET A 4 57.86 -24.81 1.17
N ARG A 5 58.26 -26.05 0.85
CA ARG A 5 58.91 -26.96 1.80
C ARG A 5 60.34 -26.52 2.16
N THR A 6 61.06 -25.93 1.22
CA THR A 6 62.40 -25.36 1.45
C THR A 6 62.29 -24.10 2.30
N PHE A 7 61.29 -23.26 2.01
CA PHE A 7 61.00 -22.05 2.78
C PHE A 7 60.73 -22.35 4.26
N TYR A 8 59.82 -23.29 4.59
CA TYR A 8 59.55 -23.64 5.98
C TYR A 8 60.78 -24.22 6.70
N ARG A 9 61.60 -25.04 6.02
CA ARG A 9 62.88 -25.51 6.61
C ARG A 9 63.83 -24.36 6.94
N SER A 10 64.03 -23.43 6.01
CA SER A 10 64.87 -22.25 6.29
C SER A 10 64.33 -21.39 7.44
N LEU A 11 63.01 -21.35 7.64
CA LEU A 11 62.45 -20.69 8.82
C LEU A 11 62.71 -21.48 10.11
N ASP A 12 62.70 -22.82 10.07
CA ASP A 12 62.98 -23.67 11.25
C ASP A 12 64.48 -23.56 11.62
N ASP A 13 65.36 -23.49 10.62
CA ASP A 13 66.79 -23.26 10.78
C ASP A 13 67.08 -21.85 11.38
N LEU A 14 66.34 -20.81 10.96
CA LEU A 14 66.45 -19.45 11.52
C LEU A 14 65.89 -19.32 12.94
N GLU A 15 64.83 -20.07 13.26
CA GLU A 15 64.22 -20.11 14.60
C GLU A 15 65.14 -20.85 15.59
N THR A 16 65.70 -21.99 15.19
CA THR A 16 66.70 -22.73 16.00
C THR A 16 68.02 -21.97 16.16
N ALA A 17 68.42 -21.13 15.21
CA ALA A 17 69.54 -20.19 15.36
C ALA A 17 69.22 -18.99 16.31
N GLY A 18 67.97 -18.83 16.74
CA GLY A 18 67.52 -17.71 17.58
C GLY A 18 67.51 -16.37 16.85
N LEU A 19 67.33 -16.38 15.52
CA LEU A 19 67.30 -15.18 14.67
C LEU A 19 65.87 -14.67 14.41
N ILE A 20 64.87 -15.55 14.50
CA ILE A 20 63.46 -15.18 14.39
C ILE A 20 62.63 -15.84 15.50
N GLU A 21 61.54 -15.17 15.87
CA GLU A 21 60.50 -15.70 16.77
C GLU A 21 59.16 -15.78 16.01
N ARG A 22 58.40 -16.87 16.21
CA ARG A 22 57.08 -17.07 15.58
C ARG A 22 55.96 -16.79 16.58
N ALA A 23 55.24 -15.70 16.36
CA ALA A 23 54.05 -15.41 17.16
C ALA A 23 52.97 -16.51 16.98
N PRO A 24 52.29 -16.97 18.06
CA PRO A 24 51.32 -18.04 17.98
C PRO A 24 50.11 -17.66 17.12
N GLN A 25 49.80 -18.50 16.13
CA GLN A 25 48.77 -18.23 15.11
C GLN A 25 47.36 -18.23 15.72
N LYS A 26 46.80 -17.05 15.98
CA LYS A 26 45.45 -16.93 16.59
C LYS A 26 44.36 -17.39 15.62
N ARG A 27 43.31 -18.03 16.16
CA ARG A 27 42.12 -18.43 15.40
C ARG A 27 41.13 -17.28 15.29
N TYR A 28 40.60 -17.01 14.10
CA TYR A 28 39.53 -16.03 13.91
C TYR A 28 38.18 -16.70 14.20
N GLY A 29 37.67 -16.52 15.42
CA GLY A 29 36.61 -17.34 16.03
C GLY A 29 35.26 -17.40 15.28
N THR A 30 34.99 -16.49 14.35
CA THR A 30 33.74 -16.46 13.57
C THR A 30 33.80 -17.18 12.23
N ALA A 31 34.99 -17.57 11.74
CA ALA A 31 35.17 -18.12 10.39
C ALA A 31 35.83 -19.50 10.33
N GLY A 32 36.38 -20.00 11.45
CA GLY A 32 37.14 -21.26 11.48
C GLY A 32 38.48 -21.19 10.74
N LEU A 33 38.93 -19.99 10.34
CA LEU A 33 40.23 -19.76 9.70
C LEU A 33 41.27 -19.37 10.76
N PHE A 34 42.50 -19.84 10.57
CA PHE A 34 43.67 -19.38 11.30
C PHE A 34 44.17 -18.06 10.72
N GLY A 35 44.52 -17.09 11.57
CA GLY A 35 45.07 -15.79 11.17
C GLY A 35 46.47 -15.90 10.56
N ARG A 36 47.14 -14.77 10.34
CA ARG A 36 48.57 -14.79 9.97
C ARG A 36 49.40 -15.19 11.19
N ALA A 37 50.46 -15.97 10.98
CA ALA A 37 51.58 -16.00 11.92
C ALA A 37 52.54 -14.88 11.52
N TYR A 38 52.95 -14.05 12.49
CA TYR A 38 53.96 -13.02 12.28
C TYR A 38 55.32 -13.58 12.67
N LEU A 39 56.34 -13.24 11.87
CA LEU A 39 57.74 -13.52 12.15
C LEU A 39 58.34 -12.25 12.73
N HIS A 40 58.80 -12.31 13.98
CA HIS A 40 59.51 -11.22 14.62
C HIS A 40 61.02 -11.47 14.47
N LEU A 41 61.77 -10.41 14.19
CA LEU A 41 63.23 -10.45 14.20
C LEU A 41 63.70 -10.32 15.65
N THR A 42 64.55 -11.24 16.10
CA THR A 42 65.19 -11.12 17.42
C THR A 42 66.28 -10.06 17.40
N GLU A 43 66.67 -9.57 18.57
CA GLU A 43 67.78 -8.60 18.69
C GLU A 43 69.07 -9.11 18.04
N ARG A 44 69.36 -10.41 18.19
CA ARG A 44 70.50 -11.08 17.55
C ARG A 44 70.46 -10.97 16.02
N SER A 45 69.29 -11.08 15.39
CA SER A 45 69.21 -10.88 13.93
C SER A 45 69.27 -9.42 13.54
N ALA A 46 68.77 -8.50 14.36
CA ALA A 46 68.96 -7.06 14.15
C ALA A 46 70.45 -6.66 14.21
N MET A 47 71.24 -7.25 15.11
CA MET A 47 72.71 -7.11 15.12
C MET A 47 73.37 -7.69 13.86
N VAL A 48 73.04 -8.95 13.49
CA VAL A 48 73.62 -9.63 12.32
C VAL A 48 73.28 -8.91 11.00
N LEU A 49 72.09 -8.29 10.91
CA LEU A 49 71.65 -7.49 9.76
C LEU A 49 72.20 -6.05 9.78
N GLY A 50 72.96 -5.67 10.82
CA GLY A 50 73.57 -4.34 10.95
C GLY A 50 72.58 -3.22 11.31
N TYR A 51 71.37 -3.55 11.79
CA TYR A 51 70.40 -2.58 12.29
C TYR A 51 70.71 -2.10 13.71
N ILE A 52 71.48 -2.88 14.47
CA ILE A 52 72.00 -2.53 15.80
C ILE A 52 73.51 -2.73 15.78
N SER A 53 74.27 -1.68 16.11
CA SER A 53 75.70 -1.82 16.37
C SER A 53 75.90 -2.44 17.75
N ALA A 54 76.65 -3.55 17.83
CA ALA A 54 77.05 -4.10 19.11
C ALA A 54 77.96 -3.09 19.83
N SER A 55 77.45 -2.47 20.89
CA SER A 55 78.27 -1.71 21.83
C SER A 55 79.18 -2.72 22.53
N VAL A 56 80.50 -2.61 22.30
CA VAL A 56 81.48 -3.46 22.99
C VAL A 56 81.68 -2.89 24.38
N GLU A 57 80.82 -3.31 25.32
CA GLU A 57 81.08 -3.16 26.75
C GLU A 57 82.37 -3.91 27.08
N THR A 58 83.44 -3.13 27.20
CA THR A 58 84.80 -3.64 27.45
C THR A 58 85.07 -3.53 28.94
N GLU A 59 84.65 -4.54 29.72
CA GLU A 59 85.02 -4.61 31.13
C GLU A 59 86.42 -5.19 31.32
N SER A 60 87.39 -4.31 31.61
CA SER A 60 88.53 -4.62 32.48
C SER A 60 89.08 -3.33 33.07
N ALA A 61 89.03 -3.28 34.40
CA ALA A 61 89.35 -2.15 35.27
C ALA A 61 90.73 -1.49 35.03
N GLU A 62 90.79 -0.16 35.18
CA GLU A 62 91.33 0.47 36.40
C GLU A 62 90.94 1.97 36.47
N GLU A 63 90.56 2.44 37.66
CA GLU A 63 90.29 3.85 38.01
C GLU A 63 91.60 4.57 38.44
N PRO A 64 91.65 5.88 38.81
CA PRO A 64 90.57 6.88 38.92
C PRO A 64 90.87 8.26 38.27
N ALA A 65 89.83 9.11 38.11
CA ALA A 65 89.87 10.55 38.44
C ALA A 65 88.51 11.26 38.27
N GLU A 66 87.89 11.60 39.41
CA GLU A 66 87.07 12.79 39.68
C GLU A 66 86.36 13.57 38.53
N SER A 67 85.01 13.55 38.57
CA SER A 67 84.17 14.72 38.97
C SER A 67 82.93 15.02 38.09
N GLN A 68 81.92 15.61 38.77
CA GLN A 68 80.75 16.34 38.25
C GLN A 68 79.54 15.56 37.69
N ASP A 69 78.59 15.33 38.61
CA ASP A 69 77.20 15.83 38.57
C ASP A 69 76.16 15.21 37.58
N SER A 70 74.90 15.23 38.04
CA SER A 70 73.64 14.96 37.31
C SER A 70 73.13 13.52 37.10
N ARG A 71 72.22 13.13 38.02
CA ARG A 71 71.07 12.18 37.86
C ARG A 71 71.39 10.69 37.57
N PRO A 72 70.60 9.75 38.13
CA PRO A 72 70.62 8.37 37.66
C PRO A 72 70.01 8.33 36.25
N ALA A 73 70.86 8.14 35.24
CA ALA A 73 70.42 7.70 33.93
C ALA A 73 69.85 6.30 34.08
N VAL A 74 68.53 6.17 33.94
CA VAL A 74 67.88 4.86 33.81
C VAL A 74 68.45 4.23 32.54
N LEU A 75 69.18 3.12 32.69
CA LEU A 75 69.55 2.28 31.56
C LEU A 75 68.27 1.57 31.11
N ASP A 76 67.54 2.30 30.26
CA ASP A 76 66.26 1.97 29.67
C ASP A 76 66.40 0.72 28.77
N SER A 77 66.30 -0.46 29.38
CA SER A 77 66.28 -1.79 28.74
C SER A 77 65.01 -1.99 27.90
N THR A 78 64.89 -1.20 26.83
CA THR A 78 63.61 -0.91 26.16
C THR A 78 63.36 -1.80 24.94
N PHE A 79 63.52 -3.12 25.10
CA PHE A 79 63.19 -4.10 24.05
C PHE A 79 62.39 -5.33 24.51
N GLU A 80 62.01 -5.43 25.80
CA GLU A 80 61.17 -6.55 26.29
C GLU A 80 59.74 -6.58 25.70
N THR A 81 59.25 -5.46 25.17
CA THR A 81 57.96 -5.40 24.46
C THR A 81 58.14 -5.03 23.00
N PRO A 82 57.66 -5.84 22.03
CA PRO A 82 57.73 -5.48 20.61
C PRO A 82 56.96 -4.18 20.37
N CYS A 83 57.67 -3.14 19.92
CA CYS A 83 57.16 -1.77 19.80
C CYS A 83 56.04 -1.57 18.76
N VAL A 84 55.67 -2.61 18.02
CA VAL A 84 54.58 -2.60 17.05
C VAL A 84 53.58 -3.71 17.36
N SER A 85 52.47 -3.33 18.00
CA SER A 85 51.27 -4.17 18.04
C SER A 85 50.61 -4.17 16.65
N VAL A 86 51.15 -4.98 15.75
CA VAL A 86 50.50 -5.25 14.46
C VAL A 86 49.23 -6.04 14.76
N ALA A 87 48.07 -5.39 14.66
CA ALA A 87 46.79 -6.08 14.79
C ALA A 87 46.76 -7.28 13.84
N ASP A 88 46.31 -8.44 14.33
CA ASP A 88 46.23 -9.68 13.56
C ASP A 88 45.38 -9.48 12.30
N GLY A 89 46.07 -9.17 11.20
CA GLY A 89 45.43 -8.63 10.01
C GLY A 89 44.47 -9.64 9.43
N ALA A 90 43.21 -9.24 9.25
CA ALA A 90 42.20 -10.08 8.61
C ALA A 90 42.75 -10.64 7.30
N ILE A 91 42.61 -11.95 7.11
CA ILE A 91 43.21 -12.68 6.00
C ILE A 91 42.68 -12.08 4.70
N TYR A 92 43.59 -11.52 3.91
CA TYR A 92 43.37 -10.99 2.55
C TYR A 92 43.16 -12.14 1.55
N LYS A 93 42.20 -13.02 1.84
CA LYS A 93 41.41 -13.58 0.76
C LYS A 93 40.68 -12.39 0.14
N ASP A 94 40.78 -12.23 -1.18
CA ASP A 94 40.02 -11.22 -1.91
C ASP A 94 38.57 -11.22 -1.41
N LEU A 95 38.15 -10.11 -0.79
CA LEU A 95 36.82 -9.95 -0.19
C LEU A 95 35.70 -9.86 -1.25
N PHE A 96 36.00 -10.28 -2.47
CA PHE A 96 35.09 -10.49 -3.59
C PHE A 96 34.79 -11.99 -3.72
N PRO A 97 33.77 -12.53 -3.03
CA PRO A 97 33.31 -13.88 -3.29
C PRO A 97 32.80 -13.99 -4.72
N LYS A 98 33.62 -14.56 -5.63
CA LYS A 98 33.29 -14.78 -7.05
C LYS A 98 31.97 -15.54 -7.27
N ASN A 99 31.54 -16.30 -6.26
CA ASN A 99 30.34 -17.14 -6.28
C ASN A 99 29.12 -16.53 -5.56
N GLN A 100 29.20 -15.32 -4.99
CA GLN A 100 27.98 -14.62 -4.62
C GLN A 100 27.31 -14.13 -5.90
N LYS A 101 26.20 -14.78 -6.26
CA LYS A 101 25.22 -14.31 -7.24
C LYS A 101 24.72 -12.95 -6.75
N ARG A 102 25.41 -11.87 -7.15
CA ARG A 102 25.09 -10.51 -6.72
C ARG A 102 23.63 -10.27 -7.06
N GLN A 103 22.81 -10.00 -6.05
CA GLN A 103 21.49 -9.45 -6.28
C GLN A 103 21.68 -8.23 -7.19
N PRO A 104 20.88 -8.07 -8.26
CA PRO A 104 21.03 -6.92 -9.13
C PRO A 104 20.99 -5.68 -8.24
N GLY A 105 22.04 -4.87 -8.29
CA GLY A 105 22.18 -3.65 -7.49
C GLY A 105 21.23 -2.53 -7.96
N ARG A 106 20.05 -2.91 -8.45
CA ARG A 106 19.00 -2.05 -8.95
C ARG A 106 17.87 -2.04 -7.92
N LEU A 107 17.35 -0.85 -7.67
CA LEU A 107 16.24 -0.67 -6.74
C LEU A 107 14.91 -1.01 -7.45
N PRO A 108 13.87 -1.51 -6.76
CA PRO A 108 12.52 -1.58 -7.33
C PRO A 108 12.02 -0.19 -7.73
N ALA A 109 11.34 -0.07 -8.87
CA ALA A 109 10.88 1.20 -9.43
C ALA A 109 10.06 2.04 -8.42
N ASP A 110 9.18 1.38 -7.65
CA ASP A 110 8.31 2.01 -6.63
C ASP A 110 9.08 2.66 -5.48
N LEU A 111 10.38 2.36 -5.35
CA LEU A 111 11.28 2.92 -4.36
C LEU A 111 12.31 3.88 -4.96
N GLU A 112 12.46 3.95 -6.29
CA GLU A 112 13.34 4.92 -6.97
C GLU A 112 12.92 6.37 -6.66
N ARG A 113 11.62 6.62 -6.43
CA ARG A 113 11.10 7.91 -5.95
C ARG A 113 11.75 8.38 -4.64
N LEU A 114 12.19 7.49 -3.74
CA LEU A 114 12.90 7.88 -2.51
C LEU A 114 14.26 8.54 -2.78
N LEU A 115 14.92 8.22 -3.90
CA LEU A 115 16.21 8.82 -4.25
C LEU A 115 16.07 10.35 -4.41
N SER A 116 14.93 10.83 -4.91
CA SER A 116 14.63 12.28 -5.03
C SER A 116 14.56 13.00 -3.68
N LEU A 117 14.26 12.29 -2.59
CA LEU A 117 14.25 12.81 -1.22
C LEU A 117 15.62 12.67 -0.51
N GLY A 118 16.68 12.37 -1.26
CA GLY A 118 18.04 12.25 -0.73
C GLY A 118 18.38 10.91 -0.06
N PHE A 119 17.52 9.89 -0.19
CA PHE A 119 17.84 8.55 0.32
C PHE A 119 18.95 7.92 -0.54
N ARG A 120 20.00 7.41 0.10
CA ARG A 120 21.02 6.60 -0.59
C ARG A 120 20.49 5.18 -0.81
N GLN A 121 20.78 4.59 -1.97
CA GLN A 121 20.26 3.26 -2.34
C GLN A 121 20.55 2.17 -1.28
N PHE A 122 21.76 2.13 -0.71
CA PHE A 122 22.12 1.23 0.40
C PHE A 122 21.22 1.41 1.64
N LEU A 123 20.85 2.66 1.97
CA LEU A 123 19.94 2.94 3.07
C LEU A 123 18.53 2.39 2.78
N ILE A 124 18.07 2.47 1.52
CA ILE A 124 16.77 1.91 1.12
C ILE A 124 16.78 0.39 1.26
N PHE A 125 17.84 -0.30 0.81
CA PHE A 125 17.96 -1.75 1.04
C PHE A 125 18.01 -2.12 2.53
N LYS A 126 18.66 -1.30 3.38
CA LYS A 126 18.62 -1.48 4.85
C LYS A 126 17.20 -1.28 5.40
N LEU A 127 16.46 -0.29 4.91
CA LEU A 127 15.07 -0.03 5.29
C LEU A 127 14.11 -1.13 4.79
N MET A 128 14.37 -1.76 3.64
CA MET A 128 13.60 -2.94 3.20
C MET A 128 13.79 -4.12 4.15
N ARG A 129 15.02 -4.32 4.68
CA ARG A 129 15.26 -5.33 5.72
C ARG A 129 14.59 -4.96 7.06
N GLU A 130 14.62 -3.68 7.46
CA GLU A 130 13.94 -3.15 8.66
C GLU A 130 12.40 -3.29 8.55
N ALA A 131 11.83 -3.05 7.36
CA ALA A 131 10.41 -3.28 7.08
C ALA A 131 10.05 -4.78 7.18
N LYS A 132 10.90 -5.66 6.60
CA LYS A 132 10.69 -7.11 6.67
C LYS A 132 10.73 -7.65 8.11
N THR A 133 11.57 -7.09 9.00
CA THR A 133 11.55 -7.45 10.43
C THR A 133 10.27 -7.02 11.16
N HIS A 134 9.54 -6.05 10.63
CA HIS A 134 8.21 -5.65 11.12
C HIS A 134 7.06 -6.28 10.33
N ALA A 135 7.33 -7.30 9.50
CA ALA A 135 6.37 -7.95 8.60
C ALA A 135 5.65 -7.02 7.61
N LYS A 136 6.31 -5.93 7.19
CA LYS A 136 5.80 -4.93 6.23
C LYS A 136 6.60 -4.89 4.94
N LEU A 137 5.95 -4.45 3.86
CA LEU A 137 6.59 -4.11 2.61
C LEU A 137 6.90 -2.60 2.57
N LEU A 138 8.14 -2.23 2.24
CA LEU A 138 8.55 -0.82 2.19
C LEU A 138 7.84 -0.06 1.07
N SER A 139 7.51 -0.73 -0.04
CA SER A 139 6.70 -0.20 -1.15
C SER A 139 5.39 0.42 -0.65
N ASP A 140 4.61 -0.38 0.06
CA ASP A 140 3.24 -0.07 0.48
C ASP A 140 3.23 1.09 1.49
N VAL A 141 4.19 1.07 2.43
CA VAL A 141 4.39 2.16 3.41
C VAL A 141 4.71 3.47 2.69
N VAL A 142 5.67 3.44 1.75
CA VAL A 142 6.11 4.63 1.01
C VAL A 142 5.01 5.15 0.09
N GLU A 143 4.20 4.28 -0.50
CA GLU A 143 3.05 4.69 -1.32
C GLU A 143 1.94 5.32 -0.48
N ALA A 144 1.58 4.70 0.65
CA ALA A 144 0.50 5.17 1.51
C ALA A 144 0.83 6.51 2.17
N THR A 145 2.11 6.76 2.46
CA THR A 145 2.55 7.99 3.15
C THR A 145 3.35 8.95 2.27
N TRP A 146 3.30 8.80 0.93
CA TRP A 146 4.20 9.54 0.02
C TRP A 146 4.13 11.06 0.20
N ASP A 147 2.93 11.62 0.27
CA ASP A 147 2.72 13.07 0.36
C ASP A 147 3.24 13.62 1.69
N HIS A 148 3.00 12.91 2.80
CA HIS A 148 3.54 13.24 4.11
C HIS A 148 5.07 13.07 4.18
N LEU A 149 5.62 12.05 3.52
CA LEU A 149 7.05 11.78 3.47
C LEU A 149 7.80 12.87 2.68
N LYS A 150 7.21 13.38 1.59
CA LYS A 150 7.74 14.49 0.80
C LYS A 150 7.77 15.82 1.57
N GLN A 151 6.80 16.04 2.46
CA GLN A 151 6.71 17.24 3.30
C GLN A 151 7.54 17.16 4.60
N ALA A 152 8.02 15.98 4.98
CA ALA A 152 8.70 15.76 6.25
C ALA A 152 10.10 16.40 6.30
N LYS A 153 10.35 17.26 7.30
CA LYS A 153 11.68 17.88 7.56
C LYS A 153 12.81 16.86 7.79
N ARG A 154 12.49 15.62 8.17
CA ARG A 154 13.44 14.51 8.41
C ARG A 154 12.86 13.18 7.89
N PRO A 155 12.86 12.94 6.57
CA PRO A 155 12.10 11.83 5.98
C PRO A 155 12.64 10.45 6.40
N ILE A 156 13.96 10.31 6.60
CA ILE A 156 14.57 9.04 7.07
C ILE A 156 14.07 8.65 8.47
N SER A 157 14.01 9.60 9.40
CA SER A 157 13.54 9.36 10.77
C SER A 157 12.04 9.10 10.80
N TYR A 158 11.27 9.86 10.03
CA TYR A 158 9.82 9.70 9.89
C TYR A 158 9.47 8.31 9.32
N LEU A 159 10.14 7.88 8.24
CA LEU A 159 9.93 6.57 7.64
C LEU A 159 10.27 5.42 8.63
N ARG A 160 11.34 5.53 9.42
CA ARG A 160 11.62 4.54 10.49
C ARG A 160 10.56 4.50 11.58
N ALA A 161 9.97 5.63 11.95
CA ALA A 161 8.86 5.67 12.89
C ALA A 161 7.61 4.98 12.31
N LEU A 162 7.30 5.22 11.03
CA LEU A 162 6.20 4.54 10.32
C LEU A 162 6.39 3.01 10.25
N LEU A 163 7.63 2.54 9.99
CA LEU A 163 7.92 1.10 9.99
C LEU A 163 7.64 0.43 11.34
N ARG A 164 7.91 1.13 12.45
CA ARG A 164 7.68 0.65 13.83
C ARG A 164 6.25 0.81 14.32
N SER A 165 5.45 1.66 13.68
CA SER A 165 4.04 1.87 14.06
C SER A 165 3.23 0.56 13.91
N PRO A 166 2.08 0.40 14.60
CA PRO A 166 1.21 -0.77 14.45
C PRO A 166 0.36 -0.74 13.16
N VAL A 167 0.46 0.30 12.32
CA VAL A 167 -0.43 0.51 11.17
C VAL A 167 -0.14 -0.48 10.03
N ASP A 168 -1.18 -1.14 9.51
CA ASP A 168 -1.12 -1.94 8.29
C ASP A 168 -1.38 -1.08 7.05
N PHE A 169 -0.29 -0.68 6.39
CA PHE A 169 -0.31 0.06 5.14
C PHE A 169 -0.68 -0.80 3.93
N SER A 170 -0.49 -2.13 4.00
CA SER A 170 -0.82 -3.03 2.88
C SER A 170 -2.32 -3.12 2.67
N HIS A 171 -3.10 -3.14 3.75
CA HIS A 171 -4.56 -3.06 3.69
C HIS A 171 -5.04 -1.71 3.12
N GLN A 172 -4.42 -0.59 3.52
CA GLN A 172 -4.75 0.74 3.01
C GLN A 172 -4.52 0.84 1.50
N ILE A 173 -3.38 0.36 1.00
CA ILE A 173 -3.05 0.35 -0.44
C ILE A 173 -3.98 -0.58 -1.23
N ARG A 174 -4.27 -1.78 -0.73
CA ARG A 174 -5.25 -2.69 -1.36
C ARG A 174 -6.65 -2.08 -1.44
N ALA A 175 -7.10 -1.42 -0.38
CA ALA A 175 -8.41 -0.74 -0.38
C ALA A 175 -8.46 0.42 -1.39
N LYS A 176 -7.37 1.21 -1.49
CA LYS A 176 -7.23 2.28 -2.48
C LYS A 176 -7.25 1.76 -3.91
N HIS A 177 -6.40 0.80 -4.25
CA HIS A 177 -6.39 0.19 -5.60
C HIS A 177 -7.74 -0.47 -5.94
N ALA A 178 -8.36 -1.18 -5.01
CA ALA A 178 -9.68 -1.77 -5.24
C ALA A 178 -10.76 -0.72 -5.52
N ALA A 179 -10.68 0.46 -4.90
CA ALA A 179 -11.60 1.58 -5.18
C ALA A 179 -11.32 2.21 -6.56
N ASP A 180 -10.06 2.40 -6.93
CA ASP A 180 -9.69 2.99 -8.23
C ASP A 180 -9.93 2.02 -9.40
N GLU A 181 -9.73 0.71 -9.18
CA GLU A 181 -10.15 -0.34 -10.11
C GLU A 181 -11.67 -0.42 -10.28
N ARG A 182 -12.45 -0.20 -9.21
CA ARG A 182 -13.92 -0.13 -9.31
C ARG A 182 -14.35 1.05 -10.15
N LYS A 183 -13.88 2.26 -9.84
CA LYS A 183 -14.15 3.48 -10.63
C LYS A 183 -13.77 3.32 -12.10
N THR A 184 -12.59 2.75 -12.39
CA THR A 184 -12.16 2.55 -13.79
C THR A 184 -12.95 1.45 -14.49
N ARG A 185 -13.43 0.41 -13.79
CA ARG A 185 -14.38 -0.58 -14.34
C ARG A 185 -15.75 0.04 -14.60
N GLU A 186 -16.28 0.82 -13.67
CA GLU A 186 -17.54 1.56 -13.78
C GLU A 186 -17.50 2.56 -14.94
N ALA A 187 -16.44 3.36 -15.06
CA ALA A 187 -16.24 4.29 -16.18
C ALA A 187 -16.13 3.58 -17.54
N LYS A 188 -15.41 2.45 -17.62
CA LYS A 188 -15.34 1.62 -18.83
C LYS A 188 -16.70 1.00 -19.19
N HIS A 189 -17.46 0.56 -18.19
CA HIS A 189 -18.81 0.02 -18.40
C HIS A 189 -19.76 1.10 -18.93
N ALA A 190 -19.79 2.28 -18.28
CA ALA A 190 -20.59 3.42 -18.71
C ALA A 190 -20.26 3.84 -20.14
N ALA A 191 -18.98 3.99 -20.48
CA ALA A 191 -18.54 4.31 -21.84
C ALA A 191 -18.94 3.24 -22.86
N GLN A 192 -18.89 1.95 -22.50
CA GLN A 192 -19.34 0.87 -23.39
C GLN A 192 -20.87 0.88 -23.60
N VAL A 193 -21.65 1.19 -22.56
CA VAL A 193 -23.11 1.35 -22.65
C VAL A 193 -23.46 2.54 -23.54
N GLU A 194 -22.77 3.68 -23.36
CA GLU A 194 -22.95 4.90 -24.18
C GLU A 194 -22.62 4.65 -25.66
N LEU A 195 -21.52 3.95 -25.96
CA LEU A 195 -21.17 3.53 -27.32
C LEU A 195 -22.28 2.65 -27.93
N SER A 196 -22.70 1.58 -27.27
CA SER A 196 -23.77 0.70 -27.79
C SER A 196 -25.12 1.42 -27.95
N VAL A 197 -25.41 2.43 -27.12
CA VAL A 197 -26.61 3.27 -27.24
C VAL A 197 -26.51 4.22 -28.44
N SER A 198 -25.35 4.86 -28.67
CA SER A 198 -25.13 5.73 -29.83
C SER A 198 -25.14 4.97 -31.18
N GLU A 199 -24.60 3.75 -31.23
CA GLU A 199 -24.73 2.82 -32.37
C GLU A 199 -26.19 2.38 -32.63
N SER A 200 -27.05 2.55 -31.62
CA SER A 200 -28.48 2.22 -31.65
C SER A 200 -29.39 3.44 -31.89
N ALA A 201 -28.82 4.65 -32.02
CA ALA A 201 -29.57 5.89 -32.18
C ALA A 201 -30.51 5.86 -33.40
N GLY A 202 -31.76 6.28 -33.23
CA GLY A 202 -32.77 6.30 -34.29
C GLY A 202 -33.27 4.92 -34.77
N LYS A 203 -32.76 3.81 -34.23
CA LYS A 203 -33.18 2.46 -34.60
C LYS A 203 -34.41 1.99 -33.83
N THR A 204 -35.11 1.01 -34.41
CA THR A 204 -36.24 0.33 -33.78
C THR A 204 -35.90 -1.12 -33.48
N PHE A 205 -36.28 -1.57 -32.29
CA PHE A 205 -36.07 -2.91 -31.79
C PHE A 205 -37.40 -3.56 -31.44
N ILE A 206 -37.52 -4.86 -31.67
CA ILE A 206 -38.67 -5.67 -31.31
C ILE A 206 -38.23 -6.78 -30.35
N ASP A 207 -39.11 -7.11 -29.43
CA ASP A 207 -38.94 -8.23 -28.50
C ASP A 207 -39.16 -9.57 -29.20
N ASN A 208 -38.53 -10.64 -28.70
CA ASN A 208 -38.71 -11.99 -29.27
C ASN A 208 -40.18 -12.47 -29.31
N GLU A 209 -41.04 -11.96 -28.44
CA GLU A 209 -42.47 -12.28 -28.38
C GLU A 209 -43.35 -11.36 -29.27
N GLU A 210 -42.75 -10.40 -29.99
CA GLU A 210 -43.44 -9.37 -30.77
C GLU A 210 -44.54 -8.59 -29.98
N SER A 211 -44.36 -8.55 -28.65
CA SER A 211 -45.32 -8.00 -27.68
C SER A 211 -45.05 -6.52 -27.37
N LYS A 212 -43.78 -6.09 -27.51
CA LYS A 212 -43.31 -4.71 -27.35
C LYS A 212 -42.35 -4.32 -28.48
N LEU A 213 -42.46 -3.06 -28.91
CA LEU A 213 -41.57 -2.39 -29.87
C LEU A 213 -40.93 -1.20 -29.17
N ILE A 214 -39.61 -1.03 -29.34
CA ILE A 214 -38.81 -0.01 -28.68
C ILE A 214 -38.17 0.88 -29.76
N VAL A 215 -38.48 2.17 -29.74
CA VAL A 215 -37.83 3.17 -30.60
C VAL A 215 -36.74 3.86 -29.78
N VAL A 216 -35.51 3.85 -30.25
CA VAL A 216 -34.44 4.69 -29.70
C VAL A 216 -34.52 6.05 -30.39
N SER A 217 -34.51 7.13 -29.61
CA SER A 217 -34.49 8.50 -30.14
C SER A 217 -33.24 8.74 -31.00
N SER A 218 -33.32 9.65 -31.96
CA SER A 218 -32.20 10.03 -32.84
C SER A 218 -31.05 10.73 -32.09
N ASP A 219 -31.35 11.36 -30.95
CA ASP A 219 -30.37 11.93 -30.02
C ASP A 219 -29.77 10.91 -29.03
N ALA A 220 -30.27 9.66 -29.06
CA ALA A 220 -29.94 8.58 -28.14
C ALA A 220 -30.14 8.89 -26.64
N GLN A 221 -30.88 9.95 -26.27
CA GLN A 221 -31.12 10.32 -24.87
C GLN A 221 -32.38 9.66 -24.28
N SER A 222 -33.29 9.19 -25.13
CA SER A 222 -34.54 8.57 -24.69
C SER A 222 -34.92 7.35 -25.54
N ILE A 223 -35.69 6.45 -24.92
CA ILE A 223 -36.43 5.41 -25.63
C ILE A 223 -37.93 5.62 -25.47
N SER A 224 -38.70 5.27 -26.50
CA SER A 224 -40.14 5.06 -26.37
C SER A 224 -40.46 3.58 -26.51
N VAL A 225 -41.17 3.04 -25.52
CA VAL A 225 -41.64 1.66 -25.47
C VAL A 225 -43.11 1.64 -25.82
N HIS A 226 -43.46 0.84 -26.82
CA HIS A 226 -44.80 0.61 -27.31
C HIS A 226 -45.20 -0.84 -27.03
N TYR A 227 -46.14 -1.07 -26.12
CA TYR A 227 -46.75 -2.39 -25.94
C TYR A 227 -47.91 -2.59 -26.92
N ARG A 228 -48.08 -3.81 -27.45
CA ARG A 228 -49.13 -4.13 -28.44
C ARG A 228 -50.56 -3.91 -27.92
N ARG A 229 -50.75 -3.94 -26.59
CA ARG A 229 -52.02 -3.68 -25.90
C ARG A 229 -52.18 -2.23 -25.41
N GLU A 230 -51.13 -1.41 -25.47
CA GLU A 230 -51.16 -0.03 -24.98
C GLU A 230 -51.32 0.99 -26.11
N VAL A 231 -52.27 1.89 -25.93
CA VAL A 231 -52.62 2.95 -26.89
C VAL A 231 -51.52 4.02 -26.97
N SER A 232 -50.83 4.30 -25.86
CA SER A 232 -49.83 5.37 -25.74
C SER A 232 -48.41 4.82 -25.53
N PRO A 233 -47.36 5.43 -26.12
CA PRO A 233 -45.97 5.15 -25.74
C PRO A 233 -45.70 5.44 -24.26
N ARG A 234 -44.81 4.64 -23.67
CA ARG A 234 -44.09 5.01 -22.44
C ARG A 234 -42.71 5.53 -22.83
N VAL A 235 -42.36 6.76 -22.45
CA VAL A 235 -41.04 7.34 -22.73
C VAL A 235 -40.16 7.23 -21.49
N ALA A 236 -38.93 6.77 -21.65
CA ALA A 236 -37.92 6.73 -20.60
C ALA A 236 -36.70 7.57 -21.01
N THR A 237 -36.29 8.50 -20.14
CA THR A 237 -35.20 9.48 -20.35
C THR A 237 -34.04 9.31 -19.35
N GLY A 238 -34.10 8.30 -18.48
CA GLY A 238 -33.13 8.06 -17.39
C GLY A 238 -32.36 6.75 -17.51
N GLN A 239 -32.41 5.91 -16.46
CA GLN A 239 -31.67 4.64 -16.31
C GLN A 239 -32.15 3.49 -17.25
N TRP A 240 -32.51 3.79 -18.50
CA TRP A 240 -32.93 2.80 -19.49
C TRP A 240 -31.73 2.15 -20.20
N ALA A 241 -30.66 2.92 -20.45
CA ALA A 241 -29.51 2.54 -21.28
C ALA A 241 -28.89 1.18 -20.90
N GLU A 242 -28.60 0.96 -19.62
CA GLU A 242 -28.01 -0.30 -19.14
C GLU A 242 -28.95 -1.50 -19.38
N SER A 243 -30.23 -1.33 -19.05
CA SER A 243 -31.24 -2.40 -19.24
C SER A 243 -31.48 -2.73 -20.71
N PHE A 244 -31.43 -1.73 -21.58
CA PHE A 244 -31.57 -1.87 -23.03
C PHE A 244 -30.34 -2.56 -23.66
N VAL A 245 -29.13 -2.13 -23.32
CA VAL A 245 -27.89 -2.76 -23.80
C VAL A 245 -27.77 -4.20 -23.28
N ALA A 246 -28.19 -4.47 -22.03
CA ALA A 246 -28.31 -5.82 -21.52
C ALA A 246 -29.30 -6.66 -22.32
N ALA A 247 -30.48 -6.12 -22.64
CA ALA A 247 -31.53 -6.80 -23.39
C ALA A 247 -31.16 -7.11 -24.86
N ILE A 248 -30.34 -6.26 -25.50
CA ILE A 248 -29.71 -6.57 -26.80
C ILE A 248 -28.69 -7.70 -26.64
N ARG A 249 -27.77 -7.61 -25.65
CA ARG A 249 -26.72 -8.63 -25.44
C ARG A 249 -27.26 -10.01 -25.10
N THR A 250 -28.42 -10.09 -24.43
CA THR A 250 -29.13 -11.35 -24.15
C THR A 250 -30.00 -11.84 -25.32
N ASN A 251 -29.96 -11.16 -26.48
CA ASN A 251 -30.82 -11.42 -27.65
C ASN A 251 -32.32 -11.40 -27.35
N THR A 252 -32.76 -10.70 -26.29
CA THR A 252 -34.20 -10.51 -26.01
C THR A 252 -34.81 -9.46 -26.92
N LEU A 253 -34.05 -8.42 -27.23
CA LEU A 253 -34.36 -7.41 -28.25
C LEU A 253 -33.54 -7.66 -29.51
N LYS A 254 -34.18 -7.53 -30.67
CA LYS A 254 -33.55 -7.59 -32.00
C LYS A 254 -33.93 -6.35 -32.80
N GLU A 255 -33.06 -5.90 -33.71
CA GLU A 255 -33.39 -4.81 -34.63
C GLU A 255 -34.60 -5.23 -35.50
N ALA A 256 -35.61 -4.37 -35.57
CA ALA A 256 -36.91 -4.72 -36.14
C ALA A 256 -36.90 -4.54 -37.66
N THR A 257 -37.29 -5.59 -38.39
CA THR A 257 -37.46 -5.49 -39.85
C THR A 257 -38.63 -4.57 -40.19
N PHE A 258 -38.54 -3.83 -41.29
CA PHE A 258 -39.61 -2.92 -41.76
C PHE A 258 -41.01 -3.57 -41.85
N GLU A 259 -41.08 -4.86 -42.19
CA GLU A 259 -42.30 -5.65 -42.21
C GLU A 259 -42.87 -5.84 -40.80
N GLN A 260 -42.05 -6.26 -39.84
CA GLN A 260 -42.44 -6.41 -38.42
C GLN A 260 -42.91 -5.08 -37.81
N ILE A 261 -42.28 -3.95 -38.18
CA ILE A 261 -42.72 -2.62 -37.75
C ILE A 261 -44.14 -2.32 -38.30
N LYS A 262 -44.40 -2.62 -39.57
CA LYS A 262 -45.73 -2.45 -40.19
C LYS A 262 -46.78 -3.37 -39.59
N ASP A 263 -46.47 -4.64 -39.37
CA ASP A 263 -47.41 -5.60 -38.79
C ASP A 263 -47.71 -5.29 -37.32
N PHE A 264 -46.72 -4.80 -36.57
CA PHE A 264 -46.96 -4.29 -35.22
C PHE A 264 -47.88 -3.06 -35.24
N GLN A 265 -47.67 -2.12 -36.17
CA GLN A 265 -48.53 -0.93 -36.32
C GLN A 265 -49.97 -1.27 -36.74
N ARG A 266 -50.14 -2.16 -37.74
CA ARG A 266 -51.45 -2.62 -38.23
C ARG A 266 -52.26 -3.32 -37.12
N ASN A 267 -51.59 -4.04 -36.23
CA ASN A 267 -52.21 -4.80 -35.14
C ASN A 267 -52.32 -4.03 -33.81
N ARG A 268 -52.08 -2.70 -33.79
CA ARG A 268 -52.39 -1.89 -32.60
C ARG A 268 -53.92 -1.74 -32.46
N PRO A 269 -54.45 -1.70 -31.23
CA PRO A 269 -55.78 -1.15 -31.01
C PRO A 269 -55.76 0.31 -31.47
N ASN A 270 -56.50 0.61 -32.54
CA ASN A 270 -56.64 1.97 -33.02
C ASN A 270 -57.14 2.85 -31.87
N ALA A 271 -56.35 3.84 -31.48
CA ALA A 271 -56.87 4.98 -30.76
C ALA A 271 -57.92 5.61 -31.68
N VAL A 272 -59.21 5.44 -31.37
CA VAL A 272 -60.26 6.25 -31.99
C VAL A 272 -60.10 7.66 -31.42
N ILE A 273 -59.16 8.40 -32.00
CA ILE A 273 -59.12 9.85 -31.92
C ILE A 273 -60.41 10.30 -32.60
N ARG A 274 -61.44 10.55 -31.80
CA ARG A 274 -62.56 11.39 -32.26
C ARG A 274 -61.94 12.71 -32.69
N PRO A 275 -62.14 13.17 -33.95
CA PRO A 275 -61.83 14.54 -34.26
C PRO A 275 -62.72 15.41 -33.36
N VAL A 276 -62.11 16.23 -32.52
CA VAL A 276 -62.78 17.41 -32.00
C VAL A 276 -62.53 18.46 -33.08
N ASP A 277 -63.60 18.80 -33.81
CA ASP A 277 -63.51 19.66 -34.98
C ASP A 277 -62.88 21.02 -34.63
N ALA A 278 -61.91 21.42 -35.45
CA ALA A 278 -61.29 22.72 -35.32
C ALA A 278 -62.18 23.79 -35.98
N GLN A 279 -63.07 24.42 -35.20
CA GLN A 279 -63.44 25.83 -35.38
C GLN A 279 -63.87 26.47 -34.05
N THR A 280 -63.08 27.42 -33.55
CA THR A 280 -63.47 28.77 -33.08
C THR A 280 -62.25 29.36 -32.36
N GLU A 281 -61.56 30.29 -33.01
CA GLU A 281 -60.56 31.13 -32.33
C GLU A 281 -61.23 32.29 -31.57
N ALA A 282 -60.47 32.87 -30.64
CA ALA A 282 -60.74 34.16 -30.00
C ALA A 282 -62.01 34.30 -29.13
N THR A 283 -61.90 33.86 -27.87
CA THR A 283 -61.81 34.87 -26.79
C THR A 283 -61.11 34.29 -25.57
N ALA A 284 -60.24 35.08 -24.94
CA ALA A 284 -59.54 34.68 -23.74
C ALA A 284 -60.39 34.99 -22.50
N GLU A 285 -60.67 33.98 -21.68
CA GLU A 285 -60.87 34.21 -20.26
C GLU A 285 -60.42 32.99 -19.44
N ALA A 286 -59.68 33.26 -18.37
CA ALA A 286 -58.91 32.25 -17.65
C ALA A 286 -59.79 31.43 -16.70
N GLN A 287 -60.42 30.37 -17.21
CA GLN A 287 -60.98 29.32 -16.35
C GLN A 287 -59.85 28.52 -15.70
N ALA A 288 -59.37 29.05 -14.57
CA ALA A 288 -58.50 28.35 -13.65
C ALA A 288 -59.18 27.03 -13.26
N ARG A 289 -58.59 25.90 -13.67
CA ARG A 289 -59.03 24.58 -13.23
C ARG A 289 -58.97 24.55 -11.72
N THR A 290 -60.13 24.53 -11.07
CA THR A 290 -60.27 24.37 -9.62
C THR A 290 -59.75 22.99 -9.23
N ARG A 291 -58.43 22.88 -9.04
CA ARG A 291 -57.82 21.80 -8.27
C ARG A 291 -58.56 21.75 -6.95
N THR A 292 -59.21 20.62 -6.70
CA THR A 292 -59.86 20.31 -5.43
C THR A 292 -58.89 20.60 -4.29
N ALA A 293 -59.20 21.64 -3.49
CA ALA A 293 -58.33 22.09 -2.40
C ALA A 293 -57.95 20.93 -1.47
N ASP A 294 -58.93 20.06 -1.22
CA ASP A 294 -58.85 18.78 -0.50
C ASP A 294 -57.67 17.89 -0.93
N ILE A 295 -57.34 17.78 -2.23
CA ILE A 295 -56.18 16.99 -2.70
C ILE A 295 -54.86 17.72 -2.43
N GLY A 296 -54.85 19.05 -2.56
CA GLY A 296 -53.69 19.89 -2.23
C GLY A 296 -53.34 19.82 -0.75
N ASP A 297 -54.35 19.94 0.10
CA ASP A 297 -54.21 19.89 1.55
C ASP A 297 -53.78 18.50 2.02
N ARG A 298 -54.37 17.43 1.48
CA ARG A 298 -53.97 16.05 1.78
C ARG A 298 -52.53 15.73 1.35
N LEU A 299 -52.04 16.31 0.25
CA LEU A 299 -50.63 16.22 -0.16
C LEU A 299 -49.69 17.02 0.74
N ASN A 300 -50.13 18.18 1.23
CA ASN A 300 -49.36 18.99 2.17
C ASN A 300 -49.28 18.32 3.56
N GLU A 301 -50.36 17.67 4.00
CA GLU A 301 -50.40 16.88 5.23
C GLU A 301 -49.41 15.70 5.16
N MET A 302 -49.43 14.92 4.08
CA MET A 302 -48.43 13.86 3.84
C MET A 302 -46.98 14.38 3.81
N LYS A 303 -46.73 15.56 3.23
CA LYS A 303 -45.39 16.17 3.23
C LYS A 303 -44.95 16.60 4.63
N ARG A 304 -45.87 17.02 5.51
CA ARG A 304 -45.57 17.34 6.92
C ARG A 304 -45.28 16.09 7.73
N THR A 305 -46.08 15.03 7.61
CA THR A 305 -45.88 13.78 8.36
C THR A 305 -44.58 13.09 7.97
N LEU A 306 -44.25 13.04 6.67
CA LEU A 306 -42.96 12.50 6.21
C LEU A 306 -41.76 13.31 6.72
N ARG A 307 -41.82 14.65 6.72
CA ARG A 307 -40.75 15.48 7.30
C ARG A 307 -40.60 15.28 8.81
N ALA A 308 -41.70 15.14 9.55
CA ALA A 308 -41.65 14.87 10.99
C ALA A 308 -41.04 13.49 11.29
N ALA A 309 -41.36 12.46 10.48
CA ALA A 309 -40.77 11.14 10.57
C ALA A 309 -39.26 11.15 10.23
N CYS A 310 -38.85 11.83 9.16
CA CYS A 310 -37.42 11.99 8.82
C CYS A 310 -36.64 12.83 9.85
N ALA A 311 -37.31 13.70 10.61
CA ALA A 311 -36.72 14.48 11.70
C ALA A 311 -36.74 13.75 13.06
N GLY A 312 -37.22 12.50 13.12
CA GLY A 312 -37.18 11.66 14.33
C GLY A 312 -38.19 12.04 15.43
N VAL A 313 -39.17 12.91 15.17
CA VAL A 313 -40.13 13.37 16.19
C VAL A 313 -41.44 12.59 16.09
N SER A 314 -41.59 11.56 16.92
CA SER A 314 -42.87 10.86 17.09
C SER A 314 -43.86 11.74 17.88
N ARG A 315 -44.96 12.14 17.23
CA ARG A 315 -46.02 12.92 17.86
C ARG A 315 -47.04 11.98 18.49
N ALA A 316 -46.97 11.84 19.82
CA ALA A 316 -47.92 11.02 20.58
C ALA A 316 -49.37 11.48 20.33
N ALA A 317 -50.19 10.58 19.79
CA ALA A 317 -51.61 10.82 19.56
C ALA A 317 -52.36 10.80 20.90
N LYS A 318 -52.80 11.98 21.36
CA LYS A 318 -53.63 12.11 22.55
C LYS A 318 -55.10 12.13 22.13
N GLY A 319 -55.74 10.96 22.17
CA GLY A 319 -57.18 10.80 21.98
C GLY A 319 -57.68 9.82 23.03
N GLY A 320 -58.49 10.29 23.97
CA GLY A 320 -59.10 9.45 25.02
C GLY A 320 -60.61 9.58 24.99
N PHE A 321 -61.29 8.49 25.34
CA PHE A 321 -62.68 8.36 25.83
C PHE A 321 -62.98 6.85 25.94
N PRO A 322 -63.88 6.41 26.85
CA PRO A 322 -63.73 6.45 28.31
C PRO A 322 -63.64 5.02 28.92
N ASP A 323 -63.75 4.94 30.25
CA ASP A 323 -63.74 3.71 31.05
C ASP A 323 -64.75 2.63 30.62
N ASP A 324 -64.39 1.36 30.82
CA ASP A 324 -65.32 0.39 31.40
C ASP A 324 -64.57 -0.60 32.32
N ASP A 325 -65.27 -1.11 33.32
CA ASP A 325 -64.72 -1.68 34.56
C ASP A 325 -64.50 -3.20 34.48
N ARG A 326 -63.29 -3.67 34.83
CA ARG A 326 -63.15 -4.93 35.57
C ARG A 326 -61.83 -5.10 36.33
N SER A 327 -61.93 -4.85 37.63
CA SER A 327 -61.19 -5.51 38.72
C SER A 327 -60.59 -6.90 38.39
N GLN A 328 -59.30 -7.10 38.66
CA GLN A 328 -58.84 -7.94 39.80
C GLN A 328 -57.29 -8.03 39.94
N ASN A 329 -56.82 -7.74 41.15
CA ASN A 329 -55.73 -8.42 41.90
C ASN A 329 -54.58 -9.13 41.14
N ARG A 330 -53.33 -8.72 41.38
CA ARG A 330 -52.52 -9.26 42.50
C ARG A 330 -51.23 -8.47 42.77
N ALA A 331 -50.83 -8.41 44.03
CA ALA A 331 -49.59 -7.79 44.49
C ALA A 331 -48.34 -8.66 44.26
N GLY A 332 -47.15 -8.04 44.17
CA GLY A 332 -45.87 -8.75 44.00
C GLY A 332 -44.63 -7.84 43.87
N LYS A 333 -44.34 -7.01 44.88
CA LYS A 333 -43.07 -6.24 44.99
C LYS A 333 -41.92 -7.14 45.53
N PRO A 334 -40.64 -6.71 45.57
CA PRO A 334 -39.56 -7.52 45.01
C PRO A 334 -38.47 -7.95 46.02
N LYS A 335 -37.55 -8.81 45.57
CA LYS A 335 -36.18 -9.04 46.09
C LYS A 335 -35.34 -9.55 44.90
N GLY A 336 -34.08 -9.18 44.68
CA GLY A 336 -33.17 -8.40 45.52
C GLY A 336 -32.15 -9.29 46.22
N TYR A 337 -31.10 -9.70 45.51
CA TYR A 337 -29.86 -10.26 46.05
C TYR A 337 -28.69 -9.96 45.11
N GLY A 338 -27.65 -9.32 45.66
CA GLY A 338 -26.28 -9.73 45.34
C GLY A 338 -25.73 -10.49 46.56
N VAL A 339 -24.57 -11.14 46.42
CA VAL A 339 -23.55 -11.24 47.48
C VAL A 339 -22.24 -11.79 46.90
N GLN A 340 -21.18 -11.11 47.35
CA GLN A 340 -19.74 -11.34 47.42
C GLN A 340 -19.07 -12.65 46.98
N ALA A 341 -17.83 -12.43 46.53
CA ALA A 341 -16.68 -13.31 46.59
C ALA A 341 -16.42 -13.97 47.95
N VAL A 342 -16.07 -15.25 47.91
CA VAL A 342 -15.24 -16.00 48.88
C VAL A 342 -14.52 -17.10 48.07
N VAL A 343 -13.22 -17.37 48.24
CA VAL A 343 -12.20 -16.60 48.97
C VAL A 343 -11.69 -15.48 48.07
#